data_AF-A0A2T7Q3J7-F1
#
_entry.id   AF-A0A2T7Q3J7-F1
#
_cell.length_a   1.000
_cell.length_b   1.000
_cell.length_c   1.000
_cell.angle_alpha   90.00
_cell.angle_beta   90.00
_cell.angle_gamma   90.00
#
_symmetry.space_group_name_H-M   'P 1'
#
loop_
_entity.id
_entity.type
_entity.pdbx_description
1 polymer ?
#
loop_
_entity_poly.entity_id
_entity_poly.type
_entity_poly.pdbx_seq_one_letter_code
_entity_poly.pdbx_strand_id
1 'polypeptide(L)'
;MRIFNIIFCLLFVFSAALQYNDPDPYVWIPIYMYGAILCWFAAKGRYYPRLYLLGIALYAVYAVYLFVEKDGVWDWATEHNAENIAGTMKASTPWIEDTREFFGLAILIAVLLIDYFYAKRKMISREIAK
;
A
#
# COMPACT_ATOMS: atom_id res chain seq x y z
N MET A 1 -8.50 -15.49 6.43
CA MET A 1 -8.36 -14.15 5.81
C MET A 1 -9.24 -13.06 6.41
N ARG A 2 -10.30 -13.34 7.18
CA ARG A 2 -11.15 -12.27 7.74
C ARG A 2 -10.42 -11.35 8.73
N ILE A 3 -9.74 -11.92 9.74
CA ILE A 3 -9.03 -11.14 10.76
C ILE A 3 -7.92 -10.29 10.13
N PHE A 4 -7.08 -10.90 9.29
CA PHE A 4 -6.04 -10.22 8.50
C PHE A 4 -6.59 -8.98 7.79
N ASN A 5 -7.70 -9.13 7.06
CA ASN A 5 -8.31 -8.04 6.32
C ASN A 5 -8.96 -6.97 7.19
N ILE A 6 -9.51 -7.33 8.35
CA ILE A 6 -10.02 -6.33 9.29
C ILE A 6 -8.86 -5.49 9.84
N ILE A 7 -7.76 -6.12 10.22
CA ILE A 7 -6.56 -5.42 10.72
C ILE A 7 -6.04 -4.45 9.66
N PHE A 8 -5.79 -4.91 8.44
CA PHE A 8 -5.28 -4.04 7.37
C PHE A 8 -6.28 -2.98 6.92
N CYS A 9 -7.59 -3.28 6.94
CA CYS A 9 -8.61 -2.25 6.70
C CYS A 9 -8.50 -1.11 7.73
N LEU A 10 -8.38 -1.43 9.02
CA LEU A 10 -8.25 -0.42 10.07
C LEU A 10 -6.93 0.34 9.96
N LEU A 11 -5.83 -0.36 9.67
CA LEU A 11 -4.52 0.27 9.47
C LEU A 11 -4.54 1.24 8.28
N PHE A 12 -5.11 0.85 7.14
CA PHE A 12 -5.19 1.74 5.98
C PHE A 12 -6.14 2.93 6.20
N VAL A 13 -7.26 2.75 6.92
CA VAL A 13 -8.10 3.88 7.33
C VAL A 13 -7.35 4.83 8.25
N PHE A 14 -6.57 4.29 9.19
CA PHE A 14 -5.74 5.09 10.08
C PHE A 14 -4.63 5.83 9.30
N SER A 15 -3.93 5.17 8.38
CA SER A 15 -2.96 5.79 7.49
C SER A 15 -3.60 6.91 6.66
N ALA A 16 -4.77 6.68 6.06
CA ALA A 16 -5.51 7.72 5.33
C ALA A 16 -5.84 8.93 6.24
N ALA A 17 -6.19 8.69 7.50
CA ALA A 17 -6.47 9.78 8.44
C ALA A 17 -5.21 10.59 8.80
N LEU A 18 -4.03 9.97 8.81
CA LEU A 18 -2.77 10.69 9.04
C LEU A 18 -2.42 11.64 7.89
N GLN A 19 -2.80 11.30 6.65
CA GLN A 19 -2.48 12.08 5.45
C GLN A 19 -3.16 13.44 5.38
N TYR A 20 -4.14 13.75 6.23
CA TYR A 20 -4.67 15.13 6.31
C TYR A 20 -3.61 16.16 6.73
N ASN A 21 -2.49 15.71 7.30
CA ASN A 21 -1.37 16.56 7.67
C ASN A 21 -0.27 16.65 6.59
N ASP A 22 -0.41 15.92 5.47
CA ASP A 22 0.55 15.92 4.37
C ASP A 22 0.30 17.06 3.37
N PRO A 23 1.30 17.40 2.52
CA PRO A 23 1.15 18.41 1.48
C PRO A 23 0.22 17.95 0.33
N ASP A 24 0.05 16.65 0.11
CA ASP A 24 -0.71 16.06 -1.01
C ASP A 24 -1.79 15.03 -0.59
N PRO A 25 -2.68 15.37 0.36
CA PRO A 25 -3.68 14.46 0.93
C PRO A 25 -4.60 13.83 -0.13
N TYR A 26 -4.84 14.56 -1.22
CA TYR A 26 -5.73 14.14 -2.31
C TYR A 26 -5.20 12.94 -3.10
N VAL A 27 -3.90 12.63 -3.02
CA VAL A 27 -3.29 11.46 -3.66
C VAL A 27 -3.31 10.27 -2.71
N TRP A 28 -2.80 10.46 -1.49
CA TRP A 28 -2.62 9.36 -0.54
C TRP A 28 -3.89 8.86 0.13
N ILE A 29 -4.85 9.74 0.43
CA ILE A 29 -6.12 9.31 1.04
C ILE A 29 -6.84 8.30 0.11
N PRO A 30 -7.03 8.58 -1.20
CA PRO A 30 -7.60 7.59 -2.11
C PRO A 30 -6.80 6.28 -2.21
N ILE A 31 -5.47 6.35 -2.22
CA ILE A 31 -4.59 5.16 -2.30
C ILE A 31 -4.84 4.22 -1.11
N TYR A 32 -4.83 4.77 0.11
CA TYR A 32 -5.10 3.99 1.31
C TYR A 32 -6.56 3.53 1.39
N MET A 33 -7.52 4.40 1.05
CA MET A 33 -8.94 4.06 1.09
C MET A 33 -9.31 2.96 0.09
N TYR A 34 -8.68 2.93 -1.08
CA TYR A 34 -8.86 1.85 -2.04
C TYR A 34 -8.45 0.50 -1.44
N GLY A 35 -7.28 0.44 -0.81
CA GLY A 35 -6.82 -0.75 -0.06
C GLY A 35 -7.79 -1.13 1.05
N ALA A 36 -8.22 -0.15 1.86
CA ALA A 36 -9.15 -0.38 2.97
C ALA A 36 -10.49 -0.98 2.51
N ILE A 37 -11.09 -0.43 1.45
CA ILE A 37 -12.37 -0.89 0.90
C ILE A 37 -12.25 -2.34 0.38
N LEU A 38 -11.14 -2.65 -0.28
CA LEU A 38 -10.87 -4.00 -0.79
C LEU A 38 -10.68 -5.01 0.34
N CYS A 39 -9.95 -4.63 1.39
CA CYS A 39 -9.84 -5.43 2.61
C CYS A 39 -11.20 -5.62 3.30
N TRP A 40 -12.03 -4.58 3.39
CA TRP A 40 -13.39 -4.68 3.94
C TRP A 40 -14.26 -5.69 3.18
N PHE A 41 -14.20 -5.69 1.85
CA PHE A 41 -14.91 -6.69 1.05
C PHE A 41 -14.36 -8.10 1.28
N ALA A 42 -13.03 -8.25 1.31
CA ALA A 42 -12.36 -9.52 1.58
C ALA A 42 -12.70 -10.07 2.97
N ALA A 43 -12.84 -9.20 3.99
CA ALA A 43 -13.30 -9.57 5.33
C ALA A 43 -14.73 -10.12 5.33
N LYS A 44 -15.59 -9.63 4.42
CA LYS A 44 -16.94 -10.16 4.17
C LYS A 44 -16.96 -11.35 3.21
N GLY A 45 -15.79 -11.89 2.83
CA GLY A 45 -15.65 -13.05 1.96
C GLY A 45 -15.91 -12.77 0.47
N ARG A 46 -15.99 -11.50 0.06
CA ARG A 46 -16.13 -11.06 -1.32
C ARG A 46 -14.77 -10.61 -1.86
N TYR A 47 -14.29 -11.27 -2.91
CA TYR A 47 -12.98 -11.00 -3.47
C TYR A 47 -13.12 -10.50 -4.91
N TYR A 48 -12.30 -9.52 -5.26
CA TYR A 48 -12.31 -8.89 -6.59
C TYR A 48 -10.91 -8.92 -7.22
N PRO A 49 -10.46 -10.09 -7.74
CA PRO A 49 -9.09 -10.26 -8.25
C PRO A 49 -8.64 -9.23 -9.29
N ARG A 50 -9.56 -8.79 -10.17
CA ARG A 50 -9.25 -7.76 -11.17
C ARG A 50 -8.94 -6.41 -10.55
N LEU A 51 -9.64 -6.04 -9.47
CA LEU A 51 -9.37 -4.80 -8.73
C LEU A 51 -8.05 -4.91 -7.97
N TYR A 52 -7.73 -6.06 -7.38
CA TYR A 52 -6.42 -6.27 -6.76
C TYR A 52 -5.28 -6.04 -7.76
N LEU A 53 -5.37 -6.63 -8.96
CA LEU A 53 -4.36 -6.44 -10.01
C LEU A 53 -4.27 -4.99 -10.49
N LEU A 54 -5.40 -4.30 -10.63
CA LEU A 54 -5.43 -2.89 -11.00
C LEU A 54 -4.70 -2.03 -9.95
N GLY A 55 -5.03 -2.20 -8.67
CA GLY A 55 -4.36 -1.50 -7.58
C GLY A 55 -2.86 -1.80 -7.54
N ILE A 56 -2.48 -3.08 -7.61
CA ILE A 56 -1.07 -3.50 -7.64
C ILE A 56 -0.32 -2.83 -8.80
N ALA A 57 -0.89 -2.82 -10.01
CA ALA A 57 -0.23 -2.23 -11.17
C ALA A 57 -0.02 -0.72 -10.99
N LEU A 58 -1.05 0.01 -10.57
CA LEU A 58 -0.96 1.46 -10.34
C LEU A 58 0.04 1.79 -9.23
N TYR A 59 -0.01 1.06 -8.11
CA TYR A 59 0.88 1.27 -6.97
C TYR A 59 2.32 0.90 -7.31
N ALA A 60 2.54 -0.14 -8.10
CA ALA A 60 3.89 -0.53 -8.54
C ALA A 60 4.50 0.52 -9.46
N VAL A 61 3.72 1.10 -10.39
CA VAL A 61 4.19 2.21 -11.23
C VAL A 61 4.58 3.41 -10.37
N TYR A 62 3.76 3.78 -9.39
CA TYR A 62 4.05 4.91 -8.51
C TYR A 62 5.23 4.63 -7.56
N ALA A 63 5.35 3.40 -7.06
CA ALA A 63 6.50 3.00 -6.24
C ALA A 63 7.80 3.03 -7.04
N VAL A 64 7.79 2.62 -8.32
CA VAL A 64 8.98 2.75 -9.19
C VAL A 64 9.35 4.21 -9.39
N TYR A 65 8.37 5.10 -9.54
CA TYR A 65 8.60 6.54 -9.61
C TYR A 65 9.28 7.07 -8.33
N LEU A 66 8.71 6.80 -7.14
CA LEU A 66 9.30 7.20 -5.85
C LEU A 66 10.67 6.55 -5.56
N PHE A 67 10.97 5.42 -6.20
CA PHE A 67 12.27 4.78 -6.05
C PHE A 67 13.39 5.53 -6.79
N VAL A 68 13.09 6.10 -7.96
CA VAL A 68 14.08 6.74 -8.86
C VAL A 68 14.04 8.27 -8.83
N GLU A 69 13.05 8.86 -8.17
CA GLU A 69 12.94 10.31 -7.98
C GLU A 69 14.16 10.85 -7.23
N LYS A 70 14.44 12.16 -7.38
CA LYS A 70 15.67 12.77 -6.87
C LYS A 70 15.90 12.55 -5.38
N ASP A 71 14.87 12.69 -4.56
CA ASP A 71 14.90 12.46 -3.12
C ASP A 71 14.32 11.06 -2.78
N GLY A 72 14.26 10.17 -3.77
CA GLY A 72 13.64 8.85 -3.64
C GLY A 72 14.46 7.84 -2.84
N VAL A 73 13.95 6.61 -2.79
CA VAL A 73 14.55 5.51 -1.99
C VAL A 73 16.01 5.23 -2.38
N TRP A 74 16.35 5.36 -3.66
CA TRP A 74 17.72 5.16 -4.12
C TRP A 74 18.68 6.18 -3.50
N ASP A 75 18.32 7.46 -3.58
CA ASP A 75 19.11 8.56 -3.02
C ASP A 75 19.21 8.47 -1.50
N TRP A 76 18.10 8.17 -0.81
CA TRP A 76 18.09 7.87 0.62
C TRP A 76 19.11 6.77 1.01
N ALA A 77 19.17 5.70 0.22
CA ALA A 77 20.03 4.56 0.50
C ALA A 77 21.51 4.83 0.17
N THR A 78 21.80 5.57 -0.90
CA THR A 78 23.17 5.76 -1.38
C THR A 78 23.84 7.03 -0.84
N GLU A 79 23.11 8.14 -0.80
CA GLU A 79 23.65 9.45 -0.44
C GLU A 79 23.37 9.80 1.04
N HIS A 80 22.25 9.29 1.58
CA HIS A 80 21.82 9.58 2.97
C HIS A 80 22.02 8.42 3.95
N ASN A 81 22.82 7.42 3.57
CA ASN A 81 23.23 6.29 4.44
C ASN A 81 22.06 5.54 5.08
N ALA A 82 20.91 5.47 4.41
CA ALA A 82 19.69 4.86 4.94
C ALA A 82 19.30 5.41 6.32
N GLU A 83 19.30 6.75 6.47
CA GLU A 83 18.91 7.44 7.69
C GLU A 83 17.55 6.93 8.24
N ASN A 84 17.39 6.96 9.57
CA ASN A 84 16.19 6.45 10.23
C ASN A 84 14.90 7.14 9.76
N ILE A 85 14.14 6.41 8.93
CA ILE A 85 12.86 6.88 8.39
C ILE A 85 11.75 6.93 9.44
N ALA A 86 11.92 6.48 10.68
CA ALA A 86 10.93 6.67 11.75
C ALA A 86 11.16 7.96 12.56
N GLY A 87 12.12 8.80 12.15
CA GLY A 87 12.46 10.07 12.80
C GLY A 87 11.39 11.16 12.65
N THR A 88 11.65 12.34 13.21
CA THR A 88 10.77 13.51 13.03
C THR A 88 10.92 14.08 11.62
N MET A 89 9.81 14.38 10.94
CA MET A 89 9.83 15.05 9.63
C MET A 89 10.44 16.45 9.75
N LYS A 90 11.32 16.79 8.81
CA LYS A 90 11.92 18.11 8.68
C LYS A 90 11.95 18.50 7.22
N ALA A 91 11.72 19.78 6.94
CA ALA A 91 11.84 20.32 5.57
C ALA A 91 13.25 20.15 4.96
N SER A 92 14.27 19.93 5.79
CA SER A 92 15.65 19.69 5.36
C SER A 92 15.93 18.25 4.93
N THR A 93 14.97 17.32 5.08
CA THR A 93 15.15 15.88 4.81
C THR A 93 13.97 15.33 3.98
N PRO A 94 13.76 15.84 2.74
CA PRO A 94 12.63 15.43 1.90
C PRO A 94 12.62 13.92 1.60
N TRP A 95 13.79 13.30 1.46
CA TRP A 95 13.91 11.88 1.17
C TRP A 95 13.30 10.93 2.21
N ILE A 96 13.10 11.40 3.44
CA ILE A 96 12.42 10.62 4.49
C ILE A 96 10.93 10.44 4.16
N GLU A 97 10.28 11.47 3.61
CA GLU A 97 8.87 11.45 3.23
C GLU A 97 8.65 10.49 2.06
N ASP A 98 9.35 10.71 0.94
CA ASP A 98 9.29 9.86 -0.26
C ASP A 98 9.59 8.39 0.03
N THR A 99 10.55 8.13 0.93
CA THR A 99 10.88 6.75 1.34
C THR A 99 9.76 6.12 2.17
N ARG A 100 9.11 6.86 3.08
CA ARG A 100 7.95 6.36 3.84
C ARG A 100 6.78 6.05 2.93
N GLU A 101 6.51 6.96 2.01
CA GLU A 101 5.48 6.83 0.99
C GLU A 101 5.67 5.57 0.13
N PHE A 102 6.89 5.34 -0.34
CA PHE A 102 7.27 4.12 -1.05
C PHE A 102 6.95 2.85 -0.24
N PHE A 103 7.34 2.82 1.04
CA PHE A 103 7.05 1.67 1.91
C PHE A 103 5.55 1.50 2.20
N GLY A 104 4.79 2.60 2.25
CA GLY A 104 3.33 2.58 2.29
C GLY A 104 2.73 1.85 1.08
N LEU A 105 3.19 2.18 -0.13
CA LEU A 105 2.78 1.49 -1.36
C LEU A 105 3.21 0.02 -1.36
N ALA A 106 4.43 -0.28 -0.89
CA ALA A 106 4.92 -1.66 -0.81
C ALA A 106 4.03 -2.54 0.10
N ILE A 107 3.59 -2.00 1.24
CA ILE A 107 2.66 -2.69 2.15
C ILE A 107 1.29 -2.89 1.47
N LEU A 108 0.75 -1.87 0.80
CA LEU A 108 -0.51 -1.98 0.04
C LEU A 108 -0.42 -3.08 -1.01
N ILE A 109 0.65 -3.10 -1.81
CA ILE A 109 0.88 -4.12 -2.84
C ILE A 109 0.95 -5.52 -2.23
N ALA A 110 1.69 -5.69 -1.13
CA ALA A 110 1.83 -6.98 -0.46
C ALA A 110 0.48 -7.52 0.03
N VAL A 111 -0.34 -6.66 0.66
CA VAL A 111 -1.67 -7.03 1.14
C VAL A 111 -2.60 -7.42 -0.01
N LEU A 112 -2.61 -6.63 -1.10
CA LEU A 112 -3.42 -6.93 -2.28
C LEU A 112 -2.98 -8.23 -2.99
N LEU A 113 -1.67 -8.53 -3.03
CA LEU A 113 -1.15 -9.79 -3.56
C LEU A 113 -1.61 -10.99 -2.73
N ILE A 114 -1.53 -10.88 -1.40
CA ILE A 114 -1.99 -11.93 -0.48
C ILE A 114 -3.48 -12.24 -0.73
N ASP A 115 -4.31 -11.20 -0.81
CA ASP A 115 -5.74 -11.36 -1.10
C ASP A 115 -6.02 -11.91 -2.50
N TYR A 116 -5.24 -11.50 -3.51
CA TYR A 116 -5.33 -12.04 -4.87
C TYR A 116 -5.05 -13.53 -4.92
N PHE A 117 -3.93 -13.99 -4.35
CA PHE A 117 -3.59 -15.41 -4.34
C PHE A 117 -4.58 -16.22 -3.52
N TYR A 118 -5.07 -15.69 -2.39
CA TYR A 118 -6.11 -16.35 -1.62
C TYR A 118 -7.42 -16.49 -2.42
N ALA A 119 -7.85 -15.42 -3.09
CA ALA A 119 -9.04 -15.44 -3.93
C ALA A 119 -8.93 -16.44 -5.08
N LYS A 120 -7.77 -16.48 -5.76
CA LYS A 120 -7.48 -17.45 -6.83
C LYS A 120 -7.58 -18.89 -6.35
N ARG A 121 -6.96 -19.22 -5.22
CA ARG A 121 -7.06 -20.57 -4.62
C ARG A 121 -8.52 -20.94 -4.32
N LYS A 122 -9.30 -20.02 -3.74
CA LYS A 122 -10.71 -20.25 -3.40
C LYS A 122 -11.60 -20.44 -4.63
N MET A 123 -11.32 -19.76 -5.74
CA MET A 123 -12.06 -19.94 -7.00
C MET A 123 -11.79 -21.32 -7.60
N ILE A 124 -10.52 -21.74 -7.66
CA ILE A 124 -10.13 -23.06 -8.18
C ILE A 124 -10.80 -24.19 -7.38
N SER A 125 -10.77 -24.12 -6.03
CA SER A 125 -11.41 -25.14 -5.19
C SER A 125 -12.92 -25.25 -5.41
N ARG A 126 -13.59 -24.13 -5.74
CA ARG A 126 -15.04 -24.12 -6.04
C ARG A 126 -15.37 -24.68 -7.42
N GLU A 127 -14.43 -24.61 -8.36
CA GLU A 127 -14.59 -25.17 -9.69
C GLU A 127 -14.41 -26.69 -9.68
N ILE A 128 -13.43 -27.20 -8.92
CA ILE A 128 -13.21 -28.66 -8.74
C ILE A 128 -14.37 -29.33 -7.99
N ALA A 129 -15.03 -28.61 -7.09
CA ALA A 129 -16.14 -29.15 -6.29
C ALA A 129 -17.51 -29.14 -7.01
N LYS A 130 -17.58 -28.65 -8.25
CA LYS A 130 -18.77 -28.69 -9.11
C LYS A 130 -18.68 -29.86 -10.08
#